data_AF-A0A1F7GLA4-F1
#
_entry.id   AF-A0A1F7GLA4-F1
#
_cell.length_a   1.000
_cell.length_b   1.000
_cell.length_c   1.000
_cell.angle_alpha   90.00
_cell.angle_beta   90.00
_cell.angle_gamma   90.00
#
_symmetry.space_group_name_H-M   'P 1'
#
loop_
_entity.id
_entity.type
_entity.pdbx_description
1 polymer ?
#
loop_
_entity_poly.entity_id
_entity_poly.type
_entity_poly.pdbx_seq_one_letter_code
_entity_poly.pdbx_strand_id
1 'polypeptide(L)'
;MPIIKSAKKKLRKDKVRTGRNLVAKKKYKIVVKAVKKSVASKGAKTKSLLSKASSLIDKAAKKRVIHKNKAARLKSRVAKSANKKK
;
A
#
# COMPACT_ATOMS: atom_id res chain seq x y z
N MET A 1 -26.27 3.61 16.99
CA MET A 1 -26.73 3.29 15.62
C MET A 1 -27.19 4.57 14.93
N PRO A 2 -27.04 4.71 13.59
CA PRO A 2 -27.49 5.91 12.89
C PRO A 2 -29.03 6.05 12.95
N ILE A 3 -29.49 7.21 13.42
CA ILE A 3 -30.91 7.53 13.61
C ILE A 3 -31.52 7.99 12.27
N ILE A 4 -30.83 8.88 11.55
CA ILE A 4 -31.29 9.48 10.29
C ILE A 4 -31.14 8.49 9.10
N LYS A 5 -32.11 8.48 8.17
CA LYS A 5 -32.09 7.63 6.95
C LYS A 5 -30.81 7.81 6.12
N SER A 6 -30.34 9.05 5.96
CA SER A 6 -29.09 9.38 5.24
C SER A 6 -27.86 8.78 5.92
N ALA A 7 -27.81 8.77 7.26
CA ALA A 7 -26.73 8.19 8.05
C ALA A 7 -26.71 6.66 7.94
N LYS A 8 -27.88 5.99 7.95
CA LYS A 8 -27.99 4.54 7.66
C LYS A 8 -27.41 4.21 6.28
N LYS A 9 -27.74 5.00 5.24
CA LYS A 9 -27.20 4.84 3.87
C LYS A 9 -25.68 5.06 3.83
N LYS A 10 -25.15 6.06 4.54
CA LYS A 10 -23.72 6.35 4.65
C LYS A 10 -22.97 5.18 5.28
N LEU A 11 -23.47 4.62 6.39
CA LEU A 11 -22.88 3.46 7.05
C LEU A 11 -22.70 2.27 6.10
N ARG A 12 -23.72 1.95 5.28
CA ARG A 12 -23.62 0.86 4.28
C ARG A 12 -22.53 1.13 3.25
N LYS A 13 -22.46 2.35 2.72
CA LYS A 13 -21.43 2.76 1.73
C LYS A 13 -20.03 2.68 2.33
N ASP A 14 -19.88 3.10 3.57
CA ASP A 14 -18.59 3.16 4.24
C ASP A 14 -18.06 1.77 4.60
N LYS A 15 -18.93 0.81 4.95
CA LYS A 15 -18.54 -0.61 5.11
C LYS A 15 -17.90 -1.16 3.83
N VAL A 16 -18.54 -0.93 2.68
CA VAL A 16 -18.03 -1.39 1.37
C VAL A 16 -16.71 -0.71 1.00
N ARG A 17 -16.62 0.61 1.17
CA ARG A 17 -15.39 1.38 0.91
C ARG A 17 -14.24 0.93 1.80
N THR A 18 -14.52 0.68 3.07
CA THR A 18 -13.53 0.23 4.05
C THR A 18 -12.95 -1.12 3.65
N GLY A 19 -13.79 -2.08 3.25
CA GLY A 19 -13.34 -3.38 2.76
C GLY A 19 -12.42 -3.26 1.54
N ARG A 20 -12.82 -2.49 0.52
CA ARG A 20 -12.00 -2.25 -0.69
C ARG A 20 -10.65 -1.59 -0.38
N ASN A 21 -10.67 -0.57 0.49
CA ASN A 21 -9.48 0.16 0.90
C ASN A 21 -8.53 -0.70 1.75
N LEU A 22 -9.08 -1.58 2.58
CA LEU A 22 -8.31 -2.51 3.40
C LEU A 22 -7.52 -3.49 2.51
N VAL A 23 -8.14 -4.04 1.47
CA VAL A 23 -7.47 -4.94 0.52
C VAL A 23 -6.32 -4.22 -0.19
N ALA A 24 -6.56 -3.01 -0.71
CA ALA A 24 -5.52 -2.21 -1.36
C ALA A 24 -4.36 -1.90 -0.39
N LYS A 25 -4.67 -1.55 0.87
CA LYS A 25 -3.66 -1.32 1.92
C LYS A 25 -2.86 -2.57 2.25
N LYS A 26 -3.50 -3.72 2.38
CA LYS A 26 -2.82 -5.00 2.68
C LYS A 26 -1.90 -5.40 1.53
N LYS A 27 -2.35 -5.28 0.27
CA LYS A 27 -1.56 -5.65 -0.93
C LYS A 27 -0.19 -4.99 -0.97
N TYR A 28 -0.11 -3.65 -0.91
CA TYR A 28 1.21 -3.00 -0.96
C TYR A 28 2.03 -3.27 0.30
N LYS A 29 1.41 -3.38 1.48
CA LYS A 29 2.14 -3.70 2.74
C LYS A 29 2.81 -5.08 2.69
N ILE A 30 2.13 -6.09 2.15
CA ILE A 30 2.68 -7.45 1.99
C ILE A 30 3.90 -7.41 1.07
N VAL A 31 3.79 -6.75 -0.09
CA VAL A 31 4.90 -6.67 -1.04
C VAL A 31 6.06 -5.87 -0.46
N VAL A 32 5.82 -4.77 0.25
CA VAL A 32 6.87 -4.01 0.94
C VAL A 32 7.59 -4.87 2.00
N LYS A 33 6.86 -5.71 2.76
CA LYS A 33 7.48 -6.67 3.68
C LYS A 33 8.34 -7.70 2.94
N ALA A 34 7.85 -8.22 1.81
CA ALA A 34 8.59 -9.16 0.97
C ALA A 34 9.89 -8.55 0.41
N VAL A 35 9.85 -7.29 -0.05
CA VAL A 35 11.05 -6.57 -0.48
C VAL A 35 12.07 -6.49 0.66
N LYS A 36 11.65 -6.10 1.87
CA LYS A 36 12.57 -6.02 3.03
C LYS A 36 13.23 -7.37 3.35
N LYS A 37 12.46 -8.47 3.30
CA LYS A 37 13.01 -9.82 3.50
C LYS A 37 14.02 -10.19 2.41
N SER A 38 13.69 -9.92 1.14
CA SER A 38 14.55 -10.22 0.00
C SER A 38 15.87 -9.42 0.01
N VAL A 39 15.82 -8.18 0.49
CA VAL A 39 17.01 -7.34 0.69
C VAL A 39 17.92 -7.97 1.76
N ALA A 40 17.37 -8.45 2.87
CA ALA A 40 18.14 -9.12 3.91
C ALA A 40 18.80 -10.42 3.42
N SER A 41 18.13 -11.17 2.54
CA SER A 41 18.62 -12.44 2.01
C SER A 41 19.44 -12.32 0.72
N LYS A 42 19.83 -11.10 0.29
CA LYS A 42 20.58 -10.81 -0.96
C LYS A 42 20.04 -11.51 -2.22
N GLY A 43 18.72 -11.72 -2.29
CA GLY A 43 18.12 -12.51 -3.37
C GLY A 43 18.06 -11.77 -4.71
N ALA A 44 18.31 -12.48 -5.81
CA ALA A 44 18.17 -11.98 -7.20
C ALA A 44 16.76 -11.43 -7.53
N LYS A 45 15.75 -11.83 -6.76
CA LYS A 45 14.34 -11.41 -6.93
C LYS A 45 14.03 -10.00 -6.41
N THR A 46 15.01 -9.30 -5.83
CA THR A 46 14.79 -7.98 -5.20
C THR A 46 14.34 -6.91 -6.20
N LYS A 47 14.87 -6.92 -7.43
CA LYS A 47 14.54 -5.91 -8.47
C LYS A 47 13.08 -6.03 -8.95
N SER A 48 12.59 -7.25 -9.16
CA SER A 48 11.21 -7.49 -9.59
C SER A 48 10.20 -7.16 -8.48
N LEU A 49 10.51 -7.51 -7.23
CA LEU A 49 9.69 -7.17 -6.07
C LEU A 49 9.62 -5.66 -5.85
N LEU A 50 10.71 -4.93 -6.08
CA LEU A 50 10.75 -3.47 -5.97
C LEU A 50 9.88 -2.80 -7.03
N SER A 51 9.94 -3.24 -8.29
CA SER A 51 9.05 -2.77 -9.35
C SER A 51 7.57 -3.01 -9.02
N LYS A 52 7.25 -4.22 -8.54
CA LYS A 52 5.90 -4.58 -8.09
C LYS A 52 5.43 -3.73 -6.92
N ALA A 53 6.30 -3.44 -5.95
CA ALA A 53 5.98 -2.58 -4.81
C ALA A 53 5.64 -1.16 -5.27
N SER A 54 6.46 -0.57 -6.13
CA SER A 54 6.24 0.77 -6.69
C SER A 54 4.91 0.86 -7.44
N SER A 55 4.62 -0.12 -8.32
CA SER A 55 3.36 -0.18 -9.07
C SER A 55 2.13 -0.25 -8.15
N LEU A 56 2.18 -1.06 -7.09
CA LEU A 56 1.07 -1.18 -6.14
C LEU A 56 0.87 0.07 -5.28
N ILE A 57 1.95 0.74 -4.89
CA ILE A 57 1.90 2.01 -4.15
C ILE A 57 1.26 3.10 -5.01
N ASP A 58 1.67 3.21 -6.27
CA ASP A 58 1.14 4.22 -7.19
C ASP A 58 -0.33 3.95 -7.56
N LYS A 59 -0.72 2.68 -7.73
CA LYS A 59 -2.14 2.29 -7.89
C LYS A 59 -2.98 2.67 -6.67
N ALA A 60 -2.44 2.52 -5.45
CA ALA A 60 -3.14 2.91 -4.23
C ALA A 60 -3.28 4.45 -4.11
N ALA A 61 -2.30 5.22 -4.60
CA ALA A 61 -2.37 6.66 -4.66
C ALA A 61 -3.39 7.15 -5.71
N LYS A 62 -3.38 6.55 -6.92
CA LYS A 62 -4.35 6.85 -7.99
C LYS A 62 -5.79 6.63 -7.54
N LYS A 63 -6.04 5.57 -6.77
CA LYS A 63 -7.36 5.26 -6.18
C LYS A 63 -7.68 6.06 -4.91
N ARG A 64 -6.86 7.04 -4.53
CA ARG A 64 -6.99 7.88 -3.31
C ARG A 64 -7.09 7.08 -2.01
N VAL A 65 -6.56 5.85 -1.97
CA VAL A 65 -6.48 5.04 -0.74
C VAL A 65 -5.38 5.56 0.19
N ILE A 66 -4.34 6.15 -0.40
CA ILE A 66 -3.26 6.85 0.29
C ILE A 66 -3.01 8.20 -0.39
N HIS A 67 -2.54 9.18 0.38
CA HIS A 67 -2.16 10.48 -0.16
C HIS A 67 -0.88 10.38 -1.01
N LYS A 68 -0.73 11.26 -2.01
CA LYS A 68 0.45 11.32 -2.91
C LYS A 68 1.77 11.42 -2.14
N ASN A 69 1.83 12.24 -1.10
CA ASN A 69 3.03 12.40 -0.27
C ASN A 69 3.38 11.11 0.51
N LYS A 70 2.36 10.36 0.93
CA LYS A 70 2.57 9.06 1.58
C LYS A 70 3.12 8.04 0.59
N ALA A 71 2.62 8.03 -0.64
CA ALA A 71 3.14 7.19 -1.70
C ALA A 71 4.60 7.51 -2.02
N ALA A 72 4.94 8.80 -2.22
CA ALA A 72 6.31 9.26 -2.46
C ALA A 72 7.27 8.85 -1.33
N ARG A 73 6.86 9.07 -0.06
CA ARG A 73 7.64 8.66 1.12
C ARG A 73 7.87 7.15 1.17
N LEU A 74 6.86 6.35 0.84
CA LEU A 74 7.00 4.89 0.81
C LEU A 74 7.95 4.43 -0.30
N LYS A 75 7.83 4.97 -1.51
CA LYS A 75 8.74 4.66 -2.63
C LYS A 75 10.19 5.00 -2.27
N SER A 76 10.43 6.19 -1.74
CA SER A 76 11.76 6.63 -1.30
C SER A 76 12.35 5.69 -0.24
N ARG A 77 11.58 5.32 0.79
CA ARG A 77 12.06 4.41 1.84
C ARG A 77 12.38 3.01 1.33
N VAL A 78 11.58 2.46 0.42
CA VAL A 78 11.81 1.13 -0.16
C VAL A 78 13.05 1.15 -1.05
N ALA A 79 13.20 2.17 -1.90
CA ALA A 79 14.38 2.33 -2.74
C ALA A 79 15.66 2.50 -1.90
N LYS A 80 15.64 3.36 -0.88
CA LYS A 80 16.77 3.52 0.06
C LYS A 80 17.13 2.21 0.74
N SER A 81 16.15 1.43 1.17
CA SER A 81 16.40 0.13 1.82
C SER A 81 17.06 -0.86 0.87
N ALA A 82 16.73 -0.86 -0.42
CA ALA A 82 17.34 -1.75 -1.39
C ALA A 82 18.76 -1.32 -1.79
N ASN A 83 19.04 -0.01 -1.80
CA ASN A 83 20.33 0.56 -2.18
C ASN A 83 21.32 0.71 -1.00
N LYS A 84 20.84 0.69 0.24
CA LYS A 84 21.69 0.73 1.44
C LYS A 84 22.42 -0.61 1.59
N LYS A 85 23.44 -0.82 0.77
CA LYS A 85 24.50 -1.81 1.02
C LYS A 85 25.26 -1.34 2.26
N LYS A 86 25.07 -2.04 3.37
CA LYS A 86 26.05 -2.19 4.44
C LYS A 86 26.16 -3.69 4.69
#